data_AF-A0A3C0N1N9-F1
#
_entry.id   AF-A0A3C0N1N9-F1
#
_cell.length_a   1.000
_cell.length_b   1.000
_cell.length_c   1.000
_cell.angle_alpha   90.00
_cell.angle_beta   90.00
_cell.angle_gamma   90.00
#
_symmetry.space_group_name_H-M   'P 1'
#
loop_
_entity.id
_entity.type
_entity.pdbx_description
1 polymer ?
#
loop_
_entity_poly.entity_id
_entity_poly.type
_entity_poly.pdbx_seq_one_letter_code
_entity_poly.pdbx_strand_id
1 'polypeptide(L)'
;MKEFRRQSEAFTFAPNAGLPGRVWSSQQPLWLRDVSTLATNLFARSHQAKACGLKAGFGVPILANDQVLAVLVFFMLESRQEDR
;
A
#
# COMPACT_ATOMS: atom_id res chain seq x y z
N MET A 1 12.90 8.55 -0.94
CA MET A 1 11.55 8.95 -1.44
C MET A 1 11.44 9.07 -2.95
N LYS A 2 12.32 9.77 -3.67
CA LYS A 2 12.20 9.96 -5.14
C LYS A 2 12.09 8.64 -5.92
N GLU A 3 12.94 7.66 -5.58
CA GLU A 3 12.91 6.31 -6.20
C GLU A 3 11.59 5.58 -5.96
N PHE A 4 11.13 5.56 -4.71
CA PHE A 4 9.87 4.92 -4.34
C PHE A 4 8.67 5.54 -5.06
N ARG A 5 8.65 6.87 -5.19
CA ARG A 5 7.63 7.60 -5.96
C ARG A 5 7.65 7.20 -7.43
N ARG A 6 8.82 7.30 -8.09
CA ARG A 6 8.96 7.00 -9.52
C ARG A 6 8.48 5.57 -9.85
N GLN A 7 8.85 4.60 -9.02
CA GLN A 7 8.38 3.23 -9.20
C GLN A 7 6.87 3.14 -8.99
N SER A 8 6.35 3.76 -7.92
CA SER A 8 4.91 3.75 -7.63
C SER A 8 4.06 4.31 -8.77
N GLU A 9 4.54 5.35 -9.47
CA GLU A 9 3.84 5.97 -10.61
C GLU A 9 3.77 5.05 -11.83
N ALA A 10 4.69 4.10 -11.99
CA ALA A 10 4.72 3.14 -13.09
C ALA A 10 3.94 1.84 -12.81
N PHE A 11 3.49 1.63 -11.56
CA PHE A 11 2.81 0.38 -11.17
C PHE A 11 1.30 0.47 -11.33
N THR A 12 0.72 -0.54 -11.96
CA THR A 12 -0.73 -0.82 -11.94
C THR A 12 -1.00 -2.04 -11.07
N PHE A 13 -2.03 -1.98 -10.24
CA PHE A 13 -2.42 -3.08 -9.36
C PHE A 13 -3.71 -3.71 -9.85
N ALA A 14 -3.65 -5.00 -10.20
CA ALA A 14 -4.85 -5.79 -10.39
C ALA A 14 -5.63 -5.94 -9.07
N PRO A 15 -6.94 -6.25 -9.11
CA PRO A 15 -7.69 -6.66 -7.92
C PRO A 15 -6.93 -7.76 -7.14
N ASN A 16 -6.92 -7.65 -5.81
CA ASN A 16 -6.16 -8.49 -4.87
C ASN A 16 -4.63 -8.42 -4.94
N ALA A 17 -4.04 -7.64 -5.86
CA ALA A 17 -2.59 -7.50 -5.97
C ALA A 17 -2.05 -6.37 -5.08
N GLY A 18 -1.10 -6.70 -4.21
CA GLY A 18 -0.45 -5.74 -3.33
C GLY A 18 -1.41 -5.05 -2.35
N LEU A 19 -0.97 -3.94 -1.75
CA LEU A 19 -1.81 -3.15 -0.84
C LEU A 19 -3.02 -2.50 -1.57
N PRO A 20 -2.85 -1.76 -2.67
CA PRO A 20 -3.98 -1.06 -3.31
C PRO A 20 -5.02 -2.03 -3.87
N GLY A 21 -4.59 -3.11 -4.53
CA GLY A 21 -5.48 -4.09 -5.13
C GLY A 21 -6.28 -4.88 -4.09
N ARG A 22 -5.71 -5.18 -2.93
CA ARG A 22 -6.44 -5.83 -1.82
C ARG A 22 -7.50 -4.91 -1.22
N VAL A 23 -7.19 -3.63 -1.01
CA VAL A 23 -8.17 -2.63 -0.54
C VAL A 23 -9.29 -2.43 -1.56
N TRP A 24 -8.96 -2.42 -2.85
CA TRP A 24 -9.96 -2.36 -3.91
C TRP A 24 -10.92 -3.56 -3.84
N SER A 25 -10.39 -4.79 -3.79
CA SER A 25 -11.22 -5.99 -3.76
C SER A 25 -12.05 -6.13 -2.49
N SER A 26 -11.50 -5.78 -1.34
CA SER A 26 -12.19 -5.93 -0.05
C SER A 26 -13.18 -4.81 0.23
N GLN A 27 -13.00 -3.64 -0.41
CA GLN A 27 -13.68 -2.39 -0.03
C GLN A 27 -13.47 -1.99 1.44
N GLN A 28 -12.40 -2.48 2.06
CA GLN A 28 -12.05 -2.23 3.46
C GLN A 28 -10.64 -1.62 3.56
N PRO A 29 -10.39 -0.77 4.57
CA PRO A 29 -9.04 -0.31 4.86
C PRO A 29 -8.08 -1.49 5.14
N LEU A 30 -6.79 -1.30 4.86
CA LEU A 30 -5.78 -2.32 5.15
C LEU A 30 -4.50 -1.67 5.71
N TRP A 31 -4.06 -2.18 6.85
CA TRP A 31 -2.79 -1.84 7.48
C TRP A 31 -1.71 -2.89 7.19
N LEU A 32 -0.53 -2.42 6.81
CA LEU A 32 0.69 -3.21 6.73
C LEU A 32 1.71 -2.63 7.73
N ARG A 33 2.03 -3.41 8.76
CA ARG A 33 2.89 -3.00 9.86
C ARG A 33 4.31 -2.63 9.42
N ASP A 34 4.91 -3.46 8.57
CA ASP A 34 6.23 -3.22 7.98
C ASP A 34 6.29 -3.74 6.54
N VAL A 35 6.27 -2.83 5.56
CA VAL A 35 6.35 -3.11 4.13
C VAL A 35 7.78 -3.39 3.66
N SER A 36 8.79 -3.03 4.45
CA SER A 36 10.21 -3.23 4.13
C SER A 36 10.66 -4.68 4.33
N THR A 37 9.88 -5.48 5.05
CA THR A 37 10.13 -6.90 5.33
C THR A 37 9.28 -7.82 4.47
N LEU A 38 8.30 -7.29 3.73
CA LEU A 38 7.42 -8.08 2.89
C LEU A 38 8.14 -8.60 1.64
N ALA A 39 7.82 -9.83 1.27
CA ALA A 39 8.19 -10.39 -0.01
C ALA A 39 7.55 -9.59 -1.17
N THR A 40 8.23 -9.54 -2.31
CA THR A 40 7.83 -8.73 -3.47
C THR A 40 6.50 -9.16 -4.09
N ASN A 41 6.10 -10.43 -3.94
CA ASN A 41 4.77 -10.90 -4.35
C ASN A 41 3.63 -10.32 -3.48
N LEU A 42 3.90 -10.01 -2.21
CA LEU A 42 2.95 -9.37 -1.29
C LEU A 42 2.97 -7.85 -1.39
N PHE A 43 4.14 -7.28 -1.70
CA PHE A 43 4.32 -5.85 -1.90
C PHE A 43 5.48 -5.60 -2.88
N ALA A 44 5.15 -5.35 -4.15
CA ALA A 44 6.11 -5.26 -5.26
C ALA A 44 7.24 -4.24 -5.06
N ARG A 45 7.01 -3.22 -4.23
CA ARG A 45 7.93 -2.10 -3.99
C ARG A 45 8.69 -2.22 -2.66
N SER A 46 8.78 -3.43 -2.08
CA SER A 46 9.35 -3.64 -0.74
C SER A 46 10.83 -3.24 -0.66
N HIS A 47 11.61 -3.53 -1.69
CA HIS A 47 13.03 -3.14 -1.74
C HIS A 47 13.21 -1.62 -1.76
N GLN A 48 12.44 -0.91 -2.56
CA GLN A 48 12.48 0.56 -2.66
C GLN A 48 11.97 1.22 -1.38
N ALA A 49 10.93 0.64 -0.77
CA ALA A 49 10.44 1.08 0.54
C ALA A 49 11.54 0.94 1.59
N LYS A 50 12.19 -0.24 1.67
CA LYS A 50 13.33 -0.49 2.55
C LYS A 50 14.47 0.52 2.35
N ALA A 51 14.86 0.75 1.09
CA ALA A 51 15.92 1.71 0.75
C ALA A 51 15.57 3.16 1.13
N CYS A 52 14.29 3.51 1.19
CA CYS A 52 13.81 4.83 1.58
C CYS A 52 13.43 4.95 3.06
N GLY A 53 13.61 3.88 3.86
CA GLY A 53 13.22 3.85 5.27
C GLY A 53 11.71 3.76 5.53
N LEU A 54 10.89 3.47 4.52
CA LEU A 54 9.45 3.27 4.73
C LEU A 54 9.20 1.96 5.45
N LYS A 55 8.35 2.02 6.46
CA LYS A 55 7.99 0.92 7.34
C LYS A 55 6.52 0.62 7.25
N ALA A 56 5.61 1.45 7.75
CA ALA A 56 4.18 1.12 7.62
C ALA A 56 3.60 1.55 6.27
N GLY A 57 2.53 0.86 5.85
CA GLY A 57 1.67 1.25 4.73
C GLY A 57 0.20 1.12 5.13
N PHE A 58 -0.62 2.11 4.77
CA PHE A 58 -2.04 2.13 5.05
C PHE A 58 -2.81 2.47 3.79
N GLY A 59 -3.76 1.63 3.40
CA GLY A 59 -4.64 1.87 2.27
C GLY A 59 -6.09 2.05 2.72
N VAL A 60 -6.79 3.02 2.16
CA VAL A 60 -8.20 3.30 2.43
C VAL A 60 -8.98 3.48 1.12
N PRO A 61 -10.15 2.84 0.97
CA PRO A 61 -10.96 2.99 -0.23
C PRO A 61 -11.76 4.30 -0.19
N ILE A 62 -11.94 4.92 -1.36
CA ILE A 62 -12.92 5.96 -1.60
C ILE A 62 -14.11 5.32 -2.31
N LEU A 63 -15.25 5.27 -1.64
CA LEU A 63 -16.45 4.57 -2.09
C LEU A 63 -17.50 5.53 -2.65
N ALA A 64 -18.18 5.11 -3.71
CA ALA A 64 -19.43 5.70 -4.18
C ALA A 64 -20.35 4.58 -4.67
N ASN A 65 -21.58 4.53 -4.15
CA ASN A 65 -22.58 3.52 -4.51
C ASN A 65 -22.03 2.08 -4.50
N ASP A 66 -21.38 1.68 -3.40
CA ASP A 66 -20.76 0.36 -3.21
C ASP A 66 -19.68 -0.01 -4.24
N GLN A 67 -19.13 0.99 -4.93
CA GLN A 67 -17.99 0.85 -5.84
C GLN A 67 -16.79 1.65 -5.33
N VAL A 68 -15.60 1.07 -5.47
CA VAL A 68 -14.34 1.76 -5.17
C VAL A 68 -13.99 2.66 -6.35
N LEU A 69 -14.00 3.97 -6.14
CA LEU A 69 -13.56 4.96 -7.12
C LEU A 69 -12.05 5.13 -7.13
N ALA A 70 -11.44 5.07 -5.95
CA ALA A 70 -10.00 5.22 -5.77
C ALA A 70 -9.55 4.53 -4.48
N VAL A 71 -8.25 4.27 -4.38
CA VAL A 71 -7.60 3.84 -3.15
C VAL A 71 -6.52 4.85 -2.82
N LEU A 72 -6.60 5.48 -1.65
CA LEU A 72 -5.53 6.31 -1.13
C LEU A 72 -4.57 5.43 -0.33
N VAL A 73 -3.27 5.62 -0.54
CA VAL A 73 -2.23 4.88 0.19
C VAL A 73 -1.24 5.82 0.84
N PHE A 74 -1.07 5.66 2.13
CA PHE A 74 -0.15 6.39 2.98
C PHE A 74 0.99 5.49 3.42
N PHE A 75 2.17 6.08 3.64
CA PHE A 75 3.34 5.38 4.14
C PHE A 75 3.96 6.15 5.29
N MET A 76 4.57 5.43 6.23
CA MET A 76 5.22 5.99 7.41
C MET A 76 6.66 5.48 7.53
N LEU A 77 7.54 6.26 8.15
CA LEU A 77 8.93 5.86 8.40
C LEU A 77 9.07 4.94 9.61
N GLU A 78 8.05 4.92 10.48
CA GLU A 78 7.99 4.04 11.64
C GLU A 78 7.04 2.86 11.36
N SER A 79 7.35 1.71 11.96
CA SER A 79 6.40 0.60 11.96
C SER A 79 5.25 0.97 12.88
N ARG A 80 4.01 0.79 12.43
CA ARG A 80 2.82 1.11 13.23
C ARG A 80 1.76 0.04 13.01
N GLN A 81 1.09 -0.32 14.10
CA GLN A 81 -0.06 -1.22 14.04
C GLN A 81 -1.31 -0.42 13.70
N GLU A 82 -2.37 -1.12 13.30
CA GLU A 82 -3.68 -0.49 13.13
C GLU A 82 -4.07 0.28 14.39
N ASP A 83 -4.51 1.53 14.20
CA ASP A 83 -5.05 2.33 15.28
C ASP A 83 -6.38 1.70 15.72
N ARG A 84 -6.49 1.37 17.00
CA ARG A 84 -7.71 0.83 17.62
C ARG A 84 -8.61 1.94 18.15
#